data_AF-A0A818DFK2-F1
#
_entry.id   AF-A0A818DFK2-F1
#
_cell.length_a   1.000
_cell.length_b   1.000
_cell.length_c   1.000
_cell.angle_alpha   90.00
_cell.angle_beta   90.00
_cell.angle_gamma   90.00
#
_symmetry.space_group_name_H-M   'P 1'
#
loop_
_entity.id
_entity.type
_entity.pdbx_description
1 polymer ?
#
loop_
_entity_poly.entity_id
_entity_poly.type
_entity_poly.pdbx_seq_one_letter_code
_entity_poly.pdbx_strand_id
1 'polypeptide(L)'
;MNTEFVLFSIADEIRRVVKNNIDLIEFFRIHKAEFPYDIVNGDLYVNRVKNNPITLILGSDGKPTFKSSKTSVWPVLCTIAEIPPPIRDYQQNVMLFGLYHSPVGPTAESLLGKIVKAIERLRRTGLTIDLGARDNSITLKMMNLFIFFFARIQTFDVHVQLIVGDFPARSKFNSLSGHAGYFACSRCLINGVRCKAHQHILYTWLEYRTKCPVEHTNENMNISFDLIETSRKTIRPNGAIVKSPLCSILSIQKQSVFDYFHTCLKVHLPVLISKWVKLLSKVDLNKADIYLSGILYPHSFNRHPKKLSMFDQWKASQMRTFFLYVSLPLLIHLGKCLPSAVAAHFSLFYI
;
A
#
# COMPACT_ATOMS: atom_id res chain seq x y z
N MET A 1 26.02 -17.81 3.29
CA MET A 1 25.28 -16.87 4.18
C MET A 1 23.94 -17.50 4.48
N ASN A 2 23.63 -17.67 5.76
CA ASN A 2 22.40 -18.33 6.20
C ASN A 2 21.22 -17.36 6.13
N THR A 3 20.02 -17.92 5.98
CA THR A 3 18.76 -17.18 6.14
C THR A 3 18.55 -16.88 7.61
N GLU A 4 18.33 -15.62 7.95
CA GLU A 4 18.11 -15.16 9.32
C GLU A 4 16.82 -14.35 9.40
N PHE A 5 16.09 -14.53 10.50
CA PHE A 5 14.91 -13.73 10.80
C PHE A 5 14.93 -13.29 12.26
N VAL A 6 15.03 -11.97 12.45
CA VAL A 6 14.95 -11.33 13.76
C VAL A 6 13.52 -10.84 13.96
N LEU A 7 12.88 -11.27 15.04
CA LEU A 7 11.56 -10.81 15.46
C LEU A 7 11.73 -9.83 16.63
N PHE A 8 11.14 -8.65 16.51
CA PHE A 8 11.10 -7.67 17.59
C PHE A 8 9.84 -7.86 18.44
N SER A 9 9.85 -7.38 19.68
CA SER A 9 8.67 -7.45 20.55
C SER A 9 7.58 -6.52 20.03
N ILE A 10 6.64 -7.08 19.26
CA ILE A 10 5.52 -6.36 18.66
C ILE A 10 4.70 -5.62 19.73
N ALA A 11 4.47 -6.26 20.88
CA ALA A 11 3.72 -5.65 21.97
C ALA A 11 4.43 -4.42 22.55
N ASP A 12 5.77 -4.49 22.71
CA ASP A 12 6.54 -3.37 23.26
C ASP A 12 6.69 -2.23 22.28
N GLU A 13 6.84 -2.52 20.98
CA GLU A 13 6.84 -1.52 19.92
C GLU A 13 5.50 -0.77 19.87
N ILE A 14 4.37 -1.48 19.90
CA ILE A 14 3.04 -0.85 19.94
C ILE A 14 2.89 -0.02 21.22
N ARG A 15 3.27 -0.56 22.40
CA ARG A 15 3.23 0.19 23.67
C ARG A 15 4.00 1.49 23.59
N ARG A 16 5.22 1.46 23.05
CA ARG A 16 6.10 2.61 22.91
C ARG A 16 5.45 3.70 22.06
N VAL A 17 4.94 3.34 20.87
CA VAL A 17 4.31 4.32 19.97
C VAL A 17 2.99 4.84 20.54
N VAL A 18 2.16 3.99 21.13
CA VAL A 18 0.89 4.42 21.74
C VAL A 18 1.13 5.37 22.91
N LYS A 19 2.04 5.06 23.84
CA LYS A 19 2.35 5.94 24.97
C LYS A 19 2.81 7.32 24.51
N ASN A 20 3.65 7.38 23.49
CA ASN A 20 4.19 8.65 22.98
C ASN A 20 3.15 9.50 22.22
N ASN A 21 2.03 8.92 21.82
CA ASN A 21 1.03 9.57 20.97
C ASN A 21 -0.40 9.46 21.51
N ILE A 22 -0.60 9.10 22.80
CA ILE A 22 -1.93 8.77 23.30
C ILE A 22 -2.89 9.96 23.24
N ASP A 23 -2.44 11.15 23.62
CA ASP A 23 -3.27 12.36 23.59
C ASP A 23 -3.67 12.71 22.16
N LEU A 24 -2.75 12.50 21.20
CA LEU A 24 -3.00 12.70 19.78
C LEU A 24 -4.02 11.69 19.24
N ILE A 25 -3.86 10.42 19.59
CA ILE A 25 -4.77 9.34 19.22
C ILE A 25 -6.17 9.60 19.77
N GLU A 26 -6.29 10.00 21.03
CA GLU A 26 -7.58 10.33 21.66
C GLU A 26 -8.22 11.57 21.02
N PHE A 27 -7.43 12.61 20.75
CA PHE A 27 -7.89 13.81 20.06
C PHE A 27 -8.50 13.48 18.69
N PHE A 28 -7.78 12.77 17.82
CA PHE A 28 -8.26 12.46 16.47
C PHE A 28 -9.42 11.47 16.44
N ARG A 29 -9.55 10.61 17.46
CA ARG A 29 -10.72 9.74 17.62
C ARG A 29 -11.99 10.53 17.93
N ILE A 30 -11.90 11.53 18.80
CA ILE A 30 -13.04 12.39 19.15
C ILE A 30 -13.43 13.28 17.96
N HIS A 31 -12.44 13.88 17.28
CA HIS A 31 -12.66 14.84 16.19
C HIS A 31 -12.71 14.17 14.80
N LYS A 32 -13.00 12.88 14.75
CA LYS A 32 -12.95 12.08 13.51
C LYS A 32 -13.82 12.64 12.38
N ALA A 33 -14.94 13.27 12.70
CA ALA A 33 -15.84 13.90 11.73
C ALA A 33 -15.26 15.17 11.09
N GLU A 34 -14.35 15.87 11.78
CA GLU A 34 -13.71 17.11 11.31
C GLU A 34 -12.55 16.81 10.36
N PHE A 35 -12.00 15.60 10.39
CA PHE A 35 -10.86 15.16 9.59
C PHE A 35 -11.19 13.91 8.73
N PRO A 36 -12.14 13.97 7.78
CA PRO A 36 -12.70 12.79 7.10
C PRO A 36 -11.80 12.13 6.04
N TYR A 37 -10.52 12.50 5.97
CA TYR A 37 -9.66 12.18 4.81
C TYR A 37 -8.67 11.03 5.03
N ASP A 38 -8.88 10.18 6.04
CA ASP A 38 -7.92 9.12 6.39
C ASP A 38 -8.57 7.73 6.48
N ILE A 39 -7.72 6.70 6.59
CA ILE A 39 -8.07 5.28 6.62
C ILE A 39 -9.08 4.97 7.73
N VAL A 40 -9.00 5.66 8.86
CA VAL A 40 -9.91 5.48 10.00
C VAL A 40 -11.35 5.87 9.65
N ASN A 41 -11.57 6.73 8.67
CA ASN A 41 -12.91 7.16 8.24
C ASN A 41 -13.57 6.20 7.25
N GLY A 42 -12.82 5.26 6.66
CA GLY A 42 -13.37 4.34 5.66
C GLY A 42 -14.35 3.33 6.25
N ASP A 43 -15.39 2.97 5.48
CA ASP A 43 -16.44 2.03 5.90
C ASP A 43 -15.90 0.71 6.43
N LEU A 44 -14.84 0.19 5.80
CA LEU A 44 -14.21 -1.07 6.24
C LEU A 44 -13.64 -0.96 7.66
N TYR A 45 -13.07 0.19 8.02
CA TYR A 45 -12.57 0.43 9.37
C TYR A 45 -13.73 0.60 10.34
N VAL A 46 -14.67 1.49 10.02
CA VAL A 46 -15.81 1.86 10.88
C VAL A 46 -16.66 0.64 11.24
N ASN A 47 -16.91 -0.25 10.27
CA ASN A 47 -17.76 -1.42 10.48
C ASN A 47 -17.08 -2.56 11.24
N ARG A 48 -15.74 -2.63 11.20
CA ARG A 48 -14.96 -3.74 11.78
C ARG A 48 -14.47 -3.45 13.18
N VAL A 49 -14.06 -2.22 13.42
CA VAL A 49 -13.24 -1.86 14.55
C VAL A 49 -14.12 -1.24 15.64
N LYS A 50 -14.09 -1.83 16.85
CA LYS A 50 -14.84 -1.38 18.02
C LYS A 50 -13.88 -1.23 19.21
N ASN A 51 -14.35 -0.60 20.29
CA ASN A 51 -13.72 -0.61 21.62
C ASN A 51 -12.22 -0.25 21.64
N ASN A 52 -11.90 1.04 21.78
CA ASN A 52 -10.52 1.54 21.98
C ASN A 52 -9.44 0.87 21.07
N PRO A 53 -9.53 1.02 19.75
CA PRO A 53 -8.76 0.20 18.84
C PRO A 53 -7.36 0.73 18.53
N ILE A 54 -6.38 -0.17 18.43
CA ILE A 54 -5.08 0.13 17.82
C ILE A 54 -4.96 -0.65 16.52
N THR A 55 -4.94 0.09 15.42
CA THR A 55 -5.04 -0.49 14.10
C THR A 55 -3.74 -0.35 13.35
N LEU A 56 -3.20 -1.49 12.93
CA LEU A 56 -1.88 -1.62 12.34
C LEU A 56 -1.94 -1.55 10.82
N ILE A 57 -1.03 -0.76 10.26
CA ILE A 57 -0.74 -0.67 8.82
C ILE A 57 0.63 -1.31 8.60
N LEU A 58 0.64 -2.50 8.00
CA LEU A 58 1.87 -3.25 7.74
C LEU A 58 2.49 -2.83 6.41
N GLY A 59 3.81 -2.88 6.32
CA GLY A 59 4.53 -2.66 5.07
C GLY A 59 5.80 -3.49 5.01
N SER A 60 6.12 -4.01 3.82
CA SER A 60 7.41 -4.69 3.61
C SER A 60 7.85 -4.54 2.17
N ASP A 61 9.16 -4.33 1.99
CA ASP A 61 9.82 -4.27 0.71
C ASP A 61 11.24 -4.83 0.84
N GLY A 62 11.75 -5.43 -0.23
CA GLY A 62 13.07 -6.05 -0.26
C GLY A 62 14.12 -5.11 -0.81
N LYS A 63 15.21 -4.91 -0.06
CA LYS A 63 16.35 -4.13 -0.54
C LYS A 63 17.63 -4.98 -0.59
N PRO A 64 18.40 -4.94 -1.68
CA PRO A 64 19.73 -5.54 -1.72
C PRO A 64 20.61 -4.94 -0.61
N THR A 65 21.35 -5.79 0.09
CA THR A 65 22.28 -5.35 1.16
C THR A 65 23.49 -4.64 0.60
N PHE A 66 24.03 -5.14 -0.51
CA PHE A 66 25.15 -4.56 -1.23
C PHE A 66 24.84 -4.52 -2.73
N LYS A 67 25.47 -3.60 -3.47
CA LYS A 67 25.23 -3.43 -4.92
C LYS A 67 25.54 -4.71 -5.73
N SER A 68 26.39 -5.60 -5.22
CA SER A 68 26.86 -6.83 -5.87
C SER A 68 26.46 -8.12 -5.15
N SER A 69 25.77 -8.05 -4.00
CA SER A 69 25.36 -9.27 -3.29
C SER A 69 24.02 -9.78 -3.81
N LYS A 70 23.88 -11.11 -3.84
CA LYS A 70 22.57 -11.76 -4.08
C LYS A 70 21.65 -11.67 -2.86
N THR A 71 22.12 -11.15 -1.73
CA THR A 71 21.40 -11.10 -0.46
C THR A 71 20.53 -9.85 -0.34
N SER A 72 19.30 -10.06 0.14
CA SER A 72 18.33 -8.99 0.37
C SER A 72 17.86 -8.99 1.82
N VAL A 73 17.57 -7.78 2.31
CA VAL A 73 16.92 -7.55 3.61
C VAL A 73 15.49 -7.09 3.37
N TRP A 74 14.59 -7.66 4.15
CA TRP A 74 13.16 -7.41 4.12
C TRP A 74 12.71 -7.02 5.53
N PRO A 75 12.63 -5.71 5.84
CA PRO A 75 11.99 -5.25 7.05
C PRO A 75 10.47 -5.44 6.92
N VAL A 76 9.83 -5.81 8.03
CA VAL A 76 8.38 -5.73 8.20
C VAL A 76 8.12 -4.53 9.11
N LEU A 77 7.70 -3.44 8.49
CA LEU A 77 7.40 -2.17 9.14
C LEU A 77 5.93 -2.12 9.51
N CYS A 78 5.62 -1.33 10.54
CA CYS A 78 4.27 -1.12 10.99
C CYS A 78 4.07 0.33 11.45
N THR A 79 2.90 0.90 11.16
CA THR A 79 2.43 2.18 11.70
C THR A 79 1.02 2.05 12.27
N ILE A 80 0.60 3.02 13.08
CA ILE A 80 -0.72 3.04 13.72
C ILE A 80 -1.66 3.97 12.93
N ALA A 81 -2.81 3.46 12.52
CA ALA A 81 -3.79 4.21 11.71
C ALA A 81 -4.42 5.37 12.49
N GLU A 82 -4.56 5.26 13.80
CA GLU A 82 -5.13 6.31 14.65
C GLU A 82 -4.19 7.53 14.81
N ILE A 83 -2.94 7.46 14.35
CA ILE A 83 -2.03 8.60 14.25
C ILE A 83 -2.21 9.23 12.86
N PRO A 84 -2.41 10.57 12.73
CA PRO A 84 -2.66 11.23 11.45
C PRO A 84 -1.44 11.15 10.51
N PRO A 85 -1.63 11.17 9.17
CA PRO A 85 -0.57 10.84 8.21
C PRO A 85 0.74 11.65 8.36
N PRO A 86 0.72 12.99 8.55
CA PRO A 86 1.96 13.75 8.69
C PRO A 86 2.83 13.33 9.87
N ILE A 87 2.21 12.83 10.95
CA ILE A 87 2.88 12.42 12.19
C ILE A 87 3.16 10.92 12.20
N ARG A 88 2.28 10.14 11.58
CA ARG A 88 2.39 8.68 11.43
C ARG A 88 3.70 8.27 10.78
N ASP A 89 4.13 9.04 9.79
CA ASP A 89 5.31 8.73 8.98
C ASP A 89 6.64 9.19 9.64
N TYR A 90 6.60 9.83 10.81
CA TYR A 90 7.82 10.14 11.56
C TYR A 90 8.51 8.85 12.01
N GLN A 91 9.85 8.83 11.90
CA GLN A 91 10.64 7.63 12.19
C GLN A 91 10.36 7.04 13.58
N GLN A 92 10.12 7.88 14.60
CA GLN A 92 9.77 7.44 15.95
C GLN A 92 8.43 6.69 16.05
N ASN A 93 7.54 6.90 15.09
CA ASN A 93 6.19 6.31 15.01
C ASN A 93 6.12 5.11 14.04
N VAL A 94 7.20 4.84 13.32
CA VAL A 94 7.36 3.62 12.51
C VAL A 94 8.01 2.54 13.37
N MET A 95 7.31 1.41 13.50
CA MET A 95 7.78 0.24 14.24
C MET A 95 8.42 -0.77 13.29
N LEU A 96 9.45 -1.46 13.77
CA LEU A 96 10.06 -2.59 13.07
C LEU A 96 9.61 -3.89 13.77
N PHE A 97 8.76 -4.68 13.12
CA PHE A 97 8.25 -5.94 13.70
C PHE A 97 9.17 -7.12 13.41
N GLY A 98 9.84 -7.12 12.25
CA GLY A 98 10.79 -8.17 11.91
C GLY A 98 11.76 -7.73 10.85
N LEU A 99 12.90 -8.41 10.80
CA LEU A 99 13.93 -8.22 9.80
C LEU A 99 14.35 -9.58 9.25
N TYR A 100 14.02 -9.82 7.99
CA TYR A 100 14.42 -11.04 7.28
C TYR A 100 15.63 -10.76 6.39
N HIS A 101 16.68 -11.57 6.50
CA HIS A 101 17.87 -11.48 5.68
C HIS A 101 18.13 -12.82 5.00
N SER A 102 18.24 -12.83 3.67
CA SER A 102 18.53 -14.07 2.95
C SER A 102 19.10 -13.84 1.55
N PRO A 103 19.92 -14.79 1.04
CA PRO A 103 20.31 -14.87 -0.37
C PRO A 103 19.15 -15.09 -1.34
N VAL A 104 18.03 -15.64 -0.85
CA VAL A 104 16.81 -15.87 -1.63
C VAL A 104 15.70 -15.03 -1.03
N GLY A 105 14.84 -14.43 -1.86
CA GLY A 105 13.69 -13.68 -1.36
C GLY A 105 12.83 -14.52 -0.41
N PRO A 106 12.17 -13.91 0.59
CA PRO A 106 11.37 -14.65 1.55
C PRO A 106 10.14 -15.31 0.92
N THR A 107 9.68 -16.38 1.54
CA THR A 107 8.28 -16.83 1.40
C THR A 107 7.39 -16.03 2.35
N ALA A 108 6.07 -16.02 2.10
CA ALA A 108 5.13 -15.38 3.03
C ALA A 108 5.26 -15.95 4.45
N GLU A 109 5.41 -17.27 4.57
CA GLU A 109 5.58 -17.95 5.87
C GLU A 109 6.87 -17.50 6.57
N SER A 110 8.01 -17.46 5.87
CA SER A 110 9.28 -17.12 6.49
C SER A 110 9.37 -15.65 6.92
N LEU A 111 8.66 -14.75 6.22
CA LEU A 111 8.64 -13.32 6.54
C LEU A 111 7.58 -12.97 7.58
N LEU A 112 6.39 -13.53 7.48
CA LEU A 112 5.21 -13.07 8.21
C LEU A 112 4.66 -14.07 9.22
N GLY A 113 4.95 -15.36 9.12
CA GLY A 113 4.32 -16.39 9.96
C GLY A 113 4.45 -16.11 11.47
N LYS A 114 5.65 -15.75 11.93
CA LYS A 114 5.88 -15.38 13.35
C LYS A 114 5.19 -14.07 13.75
N ILE A 115 5.14 -13.09 12.85
CA ILE A 115 4.49 -11.78 13.08
C ILE A 115 2.98 -11.95 13.18
N VAL A 116 2.38 -12.69 12.25
CA VAL A 116 0.93 -12.98 12.25
C VAL A 116 0.52 -13.69 13.54
N LYS A 117 1.25 -14.73 13.95
CA LYS A 117 0.97 -15.45 15.22
C LYS A 117 1.02 -14.53 16.45
N ALA A 118 1.99 -13.61 16.49
CA ALA A 118 2.10 -12.64 17.56
C ALA A 118 0.92 -11.63 17.56
N ILE A 119 0.49 -11.16 16.37
CA ILE A 119 -0.67 -10.29 16.21
C ILE A 119 -1.97 -11.01 16.60
N GLU A 120 -2.15 -12.27 16.21
CA GLU A 120 -3.32 -13.08 16.60
C GLU A 120 -3.42 -13.25 18.11
N ARG A 121 -2.27 -13.49 18.77
CA ARG A 121 -2.21 -13.53 20.24
C ARG A 121 -2.66 -12.20 20.83
N LEU A 122 -2.14 -11.07 20.35
CA LEU A 122 -2.54 -9.74 20.82
C LEU A 122 -4.01 -9.44 20.57
N ARG A 123 -4.55 -9.85 19.42
CA ARG A 123 -5.98 -9.71 19.10
C ARG A 123 -6.87 -10.51 20.07
N ARG A 124 -6.39 -11.65 20.57
CA ARG A 124 -7.12 -12.48 21.55
C ARG A 124 -7.02 -11.96 22.98
N THR A 125 -5.86 -11.45 23.38
CA THR A 125 -5.60 -11.04 24.76
C THR A 125 -5.91 -9.57 25.02
N GLY A 126 -5.98 -8.75 23.97
CA GLY A 126 -5.85 -7.30 24.07
C GLY A 126 -4.41 -6.89 24.39
N LEU A 127 -4.15 -5.58 24.29
CA LEU A 127 -2.89 -4.98 24.71
C LEU A 127 -3.15 -3.98 25.84
N THR A 128 -2.79 -4.37 27.06
CA THR A 128 -2.85 -3.48 28.22
C THR A 128 -1.61 -2.60 28.31
N ILE A 129 -1.84 -1.30 28.52
CA ILE A 129 -0.82 -0.25 28.57
C ILE A 129 -1.07 0.62 29.80
N ASP A 130 -0.05 0.75 30.66
CA ASP A 130 0.00 1.79 31.69
C ASP A 130 0.48 3.09 31.05
N LEU A 131 -0.44 4.06 30.92
CA LEU A 131 -0.23 5.38 30.32
C LEU A 131 0.40 6.38 31.30
N GLY A 132 0.67 5.99 32.55
CA GLY A 132 1.21 6.87 33.58
C GLY A 132 0.17 7.87 34.13
N ALA A 133 0.60 8.68 35.09
CA ALA A 133 -0.22 9.81 35.55
C ALA A 133 -0.14 10.93 34.51
N ARG A 134 -1.28 11.35 33.95
CA ARG A 134 -1.35 12.59 33.17
C ARG A 134 -1.20 13.75 34.14
N ASP A 135 -0.24 14.65 33.92
CA ASP A 135 -0.10 15.90 34.66
C ASP A 135 -1.27 16.84 34.29
N ASN A 136 -2.48 16.46 34.66
CA ASN A 136 -3.58 17.39 34.75
C ASN A 136 -3.34 18.19 36.02
N SER A 137 -2.83 19.41 35.85
CA SER A 137 -2.66 20.43 36.90
C SER A 137 -3.63 20.25 38.07
N ILE A 138 -3.04 19.96 39.24
CA ILE A 138 -3.45 20.20 40.62
C ILE A 138 -4.86 20.82 40.80
N THR A 139 -5.96 20.14 40.41
CA THR A 139 -7.31 20.65 40.74
C THR A 139 -8.41 19.60 40.85
N LEU A 140 -8.11 18.31 40.68
CA LEU A 140 -9.09 17.23 40.80
C LEU A 140 -8.63 16.11 41.76
N LYS A 141 -7.92 16.48 42.83
CA LYS A 141 -7.37 15.54 43.83
C LYS A 141 -8.43 14.82 44.70
N MET A 142 -9.72 15.09 44.52
CA MET A 142 -10.79 14.52 45.35
C MET A 142 -12.01 14.05 44.54
N MET A 143 -11.82 13.41 43.40
CA MET A 143 -12.89 12.64 42.75
C MET A 143 -12.38 11.29 42.24
N ASN A 144 -12.62 10.25 43.06
CA ASN A 144 -12.43 8.82 42.82
C ASN A 144 -11.07 8.35 42.29
N LEU A 145 -10.20 7.95 43.22
CA LEU A 145 -8.95 7.20 42.98
C LEU A 145 -9.13 6.00 42.03
N PHE A 146 -10.32 5.37 42.04
CA PHE A 146 -10.70 4.28 41.16
C PHE A 146 -10.83 4.72 39.70
N ILE A 147 -11.48 5.86 39.41
CA ILE A 147 -11.62 6.40 38.05
C ILE A 147 -10.25 6.80 37.48
N PHE A 148 -9.39 7.39 38.32
CA PHE A 148 -8.01 7.72 37.93
C PHE A 148 -7.15 6.48 37.65
N PHE A 149 -7.32 5.39 38.41
CA PHE A 149 -6.61 4.13 38.16
C PHE A 149 -7.03 3.47 36.84
N PHE A 150 -8.33 3.48 36.52
CA PHE A 150 -8.86 2.97 35.25
C PHE A 150 -8.55 3.88 34.05
N ALA A 151 -8.39 5.20 34.25
CA ALA A 151 -7.92 6.11 33.20
C ALA A 151 -6.43 5.87 32.84
N ARG A 152 -5.63 5.41 33.81
CA ARG A 152 -4.20 5.15 33.67
C ARG A 152 -3.89 3.85 32.93
N ILE A 153 -4.60 2.77 33.21
CA ILE A 153 -4.39 1.48 32.56
C ILE A 153 -5.49 1.27 31.52
N GLN A 154 -5.13 1.36 30.25
CA GLN A 154 -6.06 1.11 29.16
C GLN A 154 -5.71 -0.20 28.46
N THR A 155 -6.74 -0.96 28.11
CA THR A 155 -6.62 -2.13 27.22
C THR A 155 -7.12 -1.75 25.84
N PHE A 156 -6.32 -2.07 24.83
CA PHE A 156 -6.58 -1.77 23.43
C PHE A 156 -6.81 -3.05 22.62
N ASP A 157 -7.79 -2.99 21.72
CA ASP A 157 -8.05 -4.04 20.74
C ASP A 157 -7.11 -3.87 19.54
N VAL A 158 -6.28 -4.88 19.26
CA VAL A 158 -5.28 -4.81 18.20
C VAL A 158 -5.80 -5.44 16.91
N HIS A 159 -5.80 -4.67 15.83
CA HIS A 159 -6.25 -5.10 14.51
C HIS A 159 -5.26 -4.75 13.40
N VAL A 160 -5.33 -5.45 12.26
CA VAL A 160 -4.59 -5.07 11.05
C VAL A 160 -5.58 -4.58 10.01
N GLN A 161 -5.36 -3.35 9.53
CA GLN A 161 -6.23 -2.73 8.54
C GLN A 161 -5.78 -2.97 7.12
N LEU A 162 -4.48 -2.90 6.87
CA LEU A 162 -3.95 -3.11 5.53
C LEU A 162 -2.48 -3.48 5.54
N ILE A 163 -2.04 -4.01 4.42
CA ILE A 163 -0.64 -4.23 4.09
C ILE A 163 -0.29 -3.55 2.77
N VAL A 164 0.80 -2.77 2.78
CA VAL A 164 1.36 -2.08 1.62
C VAL A 164 2.66 -2.74 1.14
N GLY A 165 2.90 -2.66 -0.17
CA GLY A 165 4.12 -3.07 -0.81
C GLY A 165 4.03 -2.82 -2.31
N ASP A 166 5.16 -2.85 -3.00
CA ASP A 166 5.18 -2.85 -4.45
C ASP A 166 4.60 -4.19 -5.00
N PHE A 167 4.39 -4.28 -6.32
CA PHE A 167 3.81 -5.49 -6.92
C PHE A 167 4.61 -6.78 -6.60
N PRO A 168 5.94 -6.80 -6.75
CA PRO A 168 6.78 -7.92 -6.33
C PRO A 168 6.64 -8.31 -4.87
N ALA A 169 6.72 -7.37 -3.93
CA ALA A 169 6.56 -7.65 -2.50
C ALA A 169 5.16 -8.21 -2.20
N ARG A 170 4.12 -7.60 -2.79
CA ARG A 170 2.73 -8.04 -2.64
C ARG A 170 2.50 -9.46 -3.10
N SER A 171 3.03 -9.84 -4.25
CA SER A 171 2.96 -11.21 -4.75
C SER A 171 3.56 -12.19 -3.74
N LYS A 172 4.69 -11.84 -3.12
CA LYS A 172 5.36 -12.70 -2.12
C LYS A 172 4.56 -12.84 -0.84
N PHE A 173 4.16 -11.75 -0.20
CA PHE A 173 3.48 -11.86 1.09
C PHE A 173 2.03 -12.35 0.97
N ASN A 174 1.36 -12.12 -0.16
CA ASN A 174 0.03 -12.69 -0.40
C ASN A 174 0.10 -14.14 -0.89
N SER A 175 1.29 -14.65 -1.24
CA SER A 175 1.48 -15.95 -1.88
C SER A 175 0.65 -16.11 -3.16
N LEU A 176 0.64 -15.06 -3.98
CA LEU A 176 -0.06 -14.98 -5.26
C LEU A 176 0.93 -14.81 -6.41
N SER A 177 0.50 -15.12 -7.62
CA SER A 177 1.26 -14.93 -8.84
C SER A 177 1.60 -13.45 -9.04
N GLY A 178 2.82 -13.18 -9.51
CA GLY A 178 3.31 -11.83 -9.75
C GLY A 178 2.69 -11.18 -10.99
N HIS A 179 3.04 -9.91 -11.22
CA HIS A 179 2.55 -9.05 -12.32
C HIS A 179 2.70 -9.63 -13.74
N ALA A 180 3.58 -10.62 -13.94
CA ALA A 180 3.79 -11.31 -15.21
C ALA A 180 3.02 -12.64 -15.34
N GLY A 181 2.18 -13.00 -14.36
CA GLY A 181 1.37 -14.21 -14.39
C GLY A 181 0.05 -14.05 -15.16
N TYR A 182 -0.58 -15.15 -15.53
CA TYR A 182 -1.90 -15.11 -16.17
C TYR A 182 -2.98 -14.50 -15.26
N PHE A 183 -2.94 -14.80 -13.96
CA PHE A 183 -3.81 -14.21 -12.94
C PHE A 183 -2.97 -13.42 -11.93
N ALA A 184 -2.66 -12.15 -12.21
CA ALA A 184 -1.83 -11.33 -11.31
C ALA A 184 -2.61 -10.41 -10.37
N CYS A 185 -3.91 -10.21 -10.61
CA CYS A 185 -4.72 -9.34 -9.79
C CYS A 185 -5.26 -10.08 -8.56
N SER A 186 -5.07 -9.48 -7.38
CA SER A 186 -5.63 -9.97 -6.12
C SER A 186 -7.09 -9.56 -5.90
N ARG A 187 -7.67 -8.72 -6.79
CA ARG A 187 -9.05 -8.20 -6.67
C ARG A 187 -10.01 -8.72 -7.72
N CYS A 188 -9.52 -9.16 -8.88
CA CYS A 188 -10.36 -9.69 -9.94
C CYS A 188 -9.76 -10.95 -10.56
N LEU A 189 -10.61 -11.74 -11.20
CA LEU A 189 -10.24 -12.98 -11.89
C LEU A 189 -9.94 -12.77 -13.38
N ILE A 190 -9.58 -11.54 -13.77
CA ILE A 190 -9.21 -11.29 -15.17
C ILE A 190 -7.97 -12.10 -15.52
N ASN A 191 -8.12 -12.91 -16.56
CA ASN A 191 -7.04 -13.69 -17.13
C ASN A 191 -6.28 -12.85 -18.16
N GLY A 192 -4.97 -12.81 -18.02
CA GLY A 192 -4.08 -12.24 -19.02
C GLY A 192 -3.96 -13.14 -20.24
N VAL A 193 -3.59 -12.56 -21.38
CA VAL A 193 -3.33 -13.28 -22.62
C VAL A 193 -1.86 -13.10 -22.98
N ARG A 194 -1.19 -14.18 -23.34
CA ARG A 194 0.20 -14.13 -23.78
C ARG A 194 0.28 -13.53 -25.19
N CYS A 195 0.95 -12.39 -25.31
CA CYS A 195 1.22 -11.77 -26.59
C CYS A 195 2.31 -12.57 -27.33
N LYS A 196 2.00 -13.10 -28.52
CA LYS A 196 2.98 -13.86 -29.31
C LYS A 196 4.19 -13.03 -29.77
N ALA A 197 3.98 -11.73 -30.04
CA ALA A 197 5.02 -10.86 -30.58
C ALA A 197 6.14 -10.54 -29.57
N HIS A 198 5.78 -10.25 -28.31
CA HIS A 198 6.75 -9.83 -27.28
C HIS A 198 6.81 -10.76 -26.07
N GLN A 199 6.06 -11.87 -26.08
CA GLN A 199 6.03 -12.89 -25.02
C GLN A 199 5.60 -12.39 -23.62
N HIS A 200 5.13 -11.14 -23.52
CA HIS A 200 4.53 -10.58 -22.31
C HIS A 200 3.09 -11.05 -22.13
N ILE A 201 2.65 -11.14 -20.87
CA ILE A 201 1.24 -11.28 -20.53
C ILE A 201 0.58 -9.90 -20.57
N LEU A 202 -0.54 -9.78 -21.29
CA LEU A 202 -1.30 -8.56 -21.43
C LEU A 202 -2.70 -8.74 -20.86
N TYR A 203 -3.18 -7.73 -20.13
CA TYR A 203 -4.56 -7.64 -19.67
C TYR A 203 -5.28 -6.66 -20.57
N THR A 204 -6.10 -7.18 -21.48
CA THR A 204 -6.71 -6.36 -22.53
C THR A 204 -7.99 -5.72 -22.03
N TRP A 205 -8.28 -4.51 -22.54
CA TRP A 205 -9.57 -3.87 -22.29
C TRP A 205 -10.73 -4.70 -22.84
N LEU A 206 -10.51 -5.46 -23.91
CA LEU A 206 -11.51 -6.37 -24.46
C LEU A 206 -11.89 -7.43 -23.43
N GLU A 207 -10.90 -8.11 -22.83
CA GLU A 207 -11.13 -9.08 -21.74
C GLU A 207 -11.85 -8.44 -20.54
N TYR A 208 -11.45 -7.22 -20.17
CA TYR A 208 -12.11 -6.47 -19.10
C TYR A 208 -13.59 -6.18 -19.41
N ARG A 209 -13.90 -5.71 -20.62
CA ARG A 209 -15.26 -5.32 -21.04
C ARG A 209 -16.17 -6.52 -21.29
N THR A 210 -15.66 -7.57 -21.92
CA THR A 210 -16.50 -8.71 -22.35
C THR A 210 -16.84 -9.64 -21.19
N LYS A 211 -15.90 -9.84 -20.25
CA LYS A 211 -16.13 -10.75 -19.13
C LYS A 211 -16.70 -10.04 -17.91
N CYS A 212 -16.59 -8.71 -17.85
CA CYS A 212 -16.70 -7.92 -16.63
C CYS A 212 -15.71 -8.44 -15.56
N PRO A 213 -15.00 -7.59 -14.80
CA PRO A 213 -14.11 -8.13 -13.78
C PRO A 213 -14.91 -8.90 -12.72
N VAL A 214 -14.92 -10.23 -12.80
CA VAL A 214 -15.41 -11.08 -11.71
C VAL A 214 -14.51 -10.83 -10.50
N GLU A 215 -15.12 -10.46 -9.37
CA GLU A 215 -14.39 -10.19 -8.14
C GLU A 215 -13.67 -11.47 -7.67
N HIS A 216 -12.40 -11.31 -7.33
CA HIS A 216 -11.67 -12.32 -6.57
C HIS A 216 -12.12 -12.13 -5.13
N THR A 217 -12.94 -13.02 -4.58
CA THR A 217 -13.51 -12.94 -3.22
C THR A 217 -12.65 -13.73 -2.23
N ASN A 218 -12.96 -13.67 -0.93
CA ASN A 218 -12.29 -14.53 0.04
C ASN A 218 -12.62 -16.01 -0.20
N GLU A 219 -13.86 -16.31 -0.58
CA GLU A 219 -14.36 -17.67 -0.78
C GLU A 219 -13.66 -18.36 -1.94
N ASN A 220 -13.64 -17.74 -3.13
CA ASN A 220 -12.98 -18.34 -4.29
C ASN A 220 -11.45 -18.42 -4.13
N MET A 221 -10.84 -17.52 -3.36
CA MET A 221 -9.42 -17.61 -3.02
C MET A 221 -9.15 -18.77 -2.05
N ASN A 222 -9.99 -18.97 -1.03
CA ASN A 222 -9.88 -20.13 -0.12
C ASN A 222 -10.05 -21.45 -0.87
N ILE A 223 -11.06 -21.55 -1.75
CA ILE A 223 -11.22 -22.72 -2.63
C ILE A 223 -9.97 -22.94 -3.48
N SER A 224 -9.37 -21.88 -4.01
CA SER A 224 -8.13 -21.96 -4.78
C SER A 224 -6.97 -22.52 -3.95
N PHE A 225 -6.85 -22.16 -2.67
CA PHE A 225 -5.85 -22.73 -1.76
C PHE A 225 -6.13 -24.20 -1.41
N ASP A 226 -7.38 -24.56 -1.12
CA ASP A 226 -7.76 -25.92 -0.76
C ASP A 226 -7.52 -26.90 -1.93
N LEU A 227 -7.75 -26.44 -3.17
CA LEU A 227 -7.44 -27.20 -4.39
C LEU A 227 -5.93 -27.46 -4.54
N ILE A 228 -5.07 -26.52 -4.17
CA ILE A 228 -3.61 -26.69 -4.23
C ILE A 228 -3.17 -27.76 -3.23
N GLU A 229 -3.70 -27.70 -2.00
CA GLU A 229 -3.39 -28.66 -0.93
C GLU A 229 -3.82 -30.09 -1.29
N THR A 230 -5.02 -30.22 -1.87
CA THR A 230 -5.59 -31.52 -2.25
C THR A 230 -4.93 -32.11 -3.50
N SER A 231 -4.62 -31.30 -4.50
CA SER A 231 -4.21 -31.80 -5.82
C SER A 231 -2.78 -32.30 -5.90
N ARG A 232 -1.87 -31.93 -4.96
CA ARG A 232 -0.41 -32.23 -4.98
C ARG A 232 0.30 -31.95 -6.32
N LYS A 233 -0.38 -31.27 -7.26
CA LYS A 233 0.12 -30.84 -8.57
C LYS A 233 0.47 -29.37 -8.50
N THR A 234 1.35 -28.91 -9.38
CA THR A 234 1.72 -27.49 -9.57
C THR A 234 0.62 -26.68 -10.27
N ILE A 235 -0.66 -26.90 -9.91
CA ILE A 235 -1.77 -26.10 -10.39
C ILE A 235 -1.76 -24.79 -9.60
N ARG A 236 -1.96 -23.66 -10.28
CA ARG A 236 -2.08 -22.32 -9.68
C ARG A 236 -3.45 -21.73 -9.99
N PRO A 237 -4.53 -22.28 -9.41
CA PRO A 237 -5.88 -21.81 -9.68
C PRO A 237 -5.97 -20.33 -9.34
N ASN A 238 -6.49 -19.52 -10.28
CA ASN A 238 -6.67 -18.08 -10.10
C ASN A 238 -5.40 -17.33 -9.61
N GLY A 239 -4.22 -17.85 -9.92
CA GLY A 239 -2.94 -17.27 -9.53
C GLY A 239 -2.51 -17.55 -8.10
N ALA A 240 -3.28 -18.30 -7.30
CA ALA A 240 -2.89 -18.75 -5.97
C ALA A 240 -1.66 -19.68 -6.03
N ILE A 241 -0.71 -19.50 -5.09
CA ILE A 241 0.49 -20.34 -4.98
C ILE A 241 0.42 -21.22 -3.73
N VAL A 242 0.13 -20.62 -2.58
CA VAL A 242 -0.05 -21.30 -1.28
C VAL A 242 -0.83 -20.37 -0.36
N LYS A 243 -1.51 -20.91 0.65
CA LYS A 243 -2.22 -20.08 1.63
C LYS A 243 -1.23 -19.20 2.40
N SER A 244 -1.44 -17.88 2.35
CA SER A 244 -0.62 -16.93 3.10
C SER A 244 -1.04 -16.87 4.57
N PRO A 245 -0.10 -16.68 5.52
CA PRO A 245 -0.43 -16.35 6.91
C PRO A 245 -1.35 -15.15 7.05
N LEU A 246 -1.28 -14.18 6.12
CA LEU A 246 -2.10 -12.98 6.17
C LEU A 246 -3.61 -13.26 6.12
N CYS A 247 -4.02 -14.38 5.52
CA CYS A 247 -5.44 -14.74 5.40
C CYS A 247 -6.14 -14.89 6.76
N SER A 248 -5.40 -15.11 7.86
CA SER A 248 -6.00 -15.25 9.20
C SER A 248 -6.29 -13.91 9.88
N ILE A 249 -5.65 -12.82 9.44
CA ILE A 249 -5.77 -11.49 10.06
C ILE A 249 -6.39 -10.44 9.14
N LEU A 250 -6.36 -10.64 7.82
CA LEU A 250 -6.92 -9.72 6.83
C LEU A 250 -7.47 -10.43 5.57
N SER A 251 -8.35 -9.73 4.86
CA SER A 251 -8.80 -10.11 3.51
C SER A 251 -7.81 -9.54 2.49
N ILE A 252 -7.10 -10.40 1.75
CA ILE A 252 -6.07 -9.98 0.79
C ILE A 252 -6.63 -9.03 -0.27
N GLN A 253 -7.83 -9.30 -0.75
CA GLN A 253 -8.58 -8.61 -1.79
C GLN A 253 -8.82 -7.15 -1.41
N LYS A 254 -9.30 -6.94 -0.17
CA LYS A 254 -9.72 -5.64 0.35
C LYS A 254 -8.60 -4.89 1.07
N GLN A 255 -7.69 -5.61 1.72
CA GLN A 255 -6.71 -5.06 2.67
C GLN A 255 -5.25 -5.21 2.22
N SER A 256 -4.93 -5.99 1.18
CA SER A 256 -3.67 -5.81 0.46
C SER A 256 -3.87 -4.74 -0.61
N VAL A 257 -3.36 -3.53 -0.38
CA VAL A 257 -3.71 -2.36 -1.20
C VAL A 257 -2.69 -2.12 -2.32
N PHE A 258 -3.18 -1.61 -3.47
CA PHE A 258 -2.32 -1.13 -4.54
C PHE A 258 -1.79 0.24 -4.17
N ASP A 259 -0.46 0.37 -4.13
CA ASP A 259 0.17 1.66 -3.94
C ASP A 259 0.15 2.46 -5.25
N TYR A 260 -0.52 3.61 -5.22
CA TYR A 260 -0.63 4.53 -6.35
C TYR A 260 0.73 4.99 -6.87
N PHE A 261 1.72 5.16 -5.98
CA PHE A 261 3.04 5.62 -6.38
C PHE A 261 3.76 4.60 -7.27
N HIS A 262 3.81 3.33 -6.86
CA HIS A 262 4.45 2.28 -7.66
C HIS A 262 3.62 1.90 -8.89
N THR A 263 2.30 1.82 -8.77
CA THR A 263 1.44 1.34 -9.87
C THR A 263 1.19 2.39 -10.93
N CYS A 264 0.83 3.60 -10.54
CA CYS A 264 0.49 4.68 -11.47
C CYS A 264 1.71 5.54 -11.81
N LEU A 265 2.36 6.14 -10.82
CA LEU A 265 3.40 7.14 -11.05
C LEU A 265 4.70 6.57 -11.62
N LYS A 266 5.14 5.40 -11.13
CA LYS A 266 6.41 4.80 -11.56
C LYS A 266 6.29 3.81 -12.73
N VAL A 267 5.12 3.23 -12.95
CA VAL A 267 4.94 2.18 -13.96
C VAL A 267 4.00 2.62 -15.05
N HIS A 268 2.71 2.82 -14.74
CA HIS A 268 1.71 3.02 -15.79
C HIS A 268 1.89 4.32 -16.58
N LEU A 269 2.08 5.46 -15.89
CA LEU A 269 2.20 6.76 -16.54
C LEU A 269 3.45 6.92 -17.40
N PRO A 270 4.67 6.53 -16.95
CA PRO A 270 5.84 6.54 -17.82
C PRO A 270 5.66 5.70 -19.08
N VAL A 271 5.05 4.51 -18.97
CA VAL A 271 4.77 3.66 -20.14
C VAL A 271 3.82 4.35 -21.12
N LEU A 272 2.80 5.04 -20.59
CA LEU A 272 1.85 5.77 -21.43
C LEU A 272 2.49 6.97 -22.12
N ILE A 273 3.25 7.79 -21.38
CA ILE A 273 3.94 8.97 -21.91
C ILE A 273 5.00 8.54 -22.95
N SER A 274 5.71 7.44 -22.71
CA SER A 274 6.66 6.87 -23.70
C SER A 274 5.99 6.60 -25.04
N LYS A 275 4.74 6.12 -25.04
CA LYS A 275 3.96 5.93 -26.27
C LYS A 275 3.56 7.27 -26.90
N TRP A 276 3.16 8.26 -26.11
CA TRP A 276 2.83 9.59 -26.64
C TRP A 276 4.03 10.23 -27.33
N VAL A 277 5.19 10.24 -26.67
CA VAL A 277 6.44 10.80 -27.21
C VAL A 277 6.83 10.14 -28.54
N LYS A 278 6.59 8.84 -28.69
CA LYS A 278 6.84 8.12 -29.96
C LYS A 278 5.86 8.48 -31.09
N LEU A 279 4.67 8.95 -30.76
CA LEU A 279 3.66 9.38 -31.74
C LEU A 279 3.82 10.84 -32.16
N LEU A 280 4.47 11.65 -31.34
CA LEU A 280 4.70 13.07 -31.61
C LEU A 280 5.86 13.27 -32.59
N SER A 281 5.70 14.21 -33.52
CA SER A 281 6.81 14.69 -34.33
C SER A 281 7.80 15.48 -33.46
N LYS A 282 9.04 15.68 -33.94
CA LYS A 282 10.03 16.54 -33.24
C LYS A 282 9.48 17.96 -33.00
N VAL A 283 8.69 18.48 -33.94
CA VAL A 283 8.08 19.82 -33.83
C VAL A 283 7.02 19.84 -32.73
N ASP A 284 6.15 18.82 -32.69
CA ASP A 284 5.08 18.77 -31.68
C ASP A 284 5.60 18.47 -30.28
N LEU A 285 6.66 17.66 -30.17
CA LEU A 285 7.36 17.46 -28.91
C LEU A 285 8.00 18.76 -28.41
N ASN A 286 8.56 19.58 -29.30
CA ASN A 286 9.08 20.90 -28.93
C ASN A 286 7.96 21.84 -28.47
N LYS A 287 6.78 21.81 -29.11
CA LYS A 287 5.60 22.56 -28.63
C LYS A 287 5.20 22.13 -27.22
N ALA A 288 5.18 20.83 -26.94
CA ALA A 288 4.90 20.30 -25.61
C ALA A 288 5.92 20.80 -24.57
N ASP A 289 7.21 20.78 -24.90
CA ASP A 289 8.28 21.25 -24.02
C ASP A 289 8.18 22.75 -23.72
N ILE A 290 7.84 23.57 -24.72
CA ILE A 290 7.59 25.01 -24.55
C ILE A 290 6.38 25.23 -23.67
N TYR A 291 5.28 24.52 -23.91
CA TYR A 291 4.06 24.61 -23.10
C TYR A 291 4.35 24.30 -21.63
N LEU A 292 5.01 23.18 -21.34
CA LEU A 292 5.37 22.78 -19.98
C LEU A 292 6.27 23.80 -19.28
N SER A 293 7.20 24.42 -20.02
CA SER A 293 8.11 25.44 -19.48
C SER A 293 7.41 26.77 -19.17
N GLY A 294 6.28 27.04 -19.83
CA GLY A 294 5.50 28.27 -19.65
C GLY A 294 4.47 28.22 -18.51
N ILE A 295 4.27 27.06 -17.86
CA ILE A 295 3.28 26.93 -16.78
C ILE A 295 3.80 27.59 -15.51
N LEU A 296 3.00 28.51 -14.96
CA LEU A 296 3.20 29.05 -13.62
C LEU A 296 2.56 28.13 -12.59
N TYR A 297 3.34 27.73 -11.59
CA TYR A 297 2.89 26.85 -10.53
C TYR A 297 2.78 27.61 -9.20
N PRO A 298 1.76 27.30 -8.37
CA PRO A 298 1.69 27.84 -7.02
C PRO A 298 2.90 27.42 -6.18
N HIS A 299 3.28 28.25 -5.20
CA HIS A 299 4.42 28.00 -4.30
C HIS A 299 4.35 26.67 -3.53
N SER A 300 3.14 26.11 -3.35
CA SER A 300 2.94 24.81 -2.69
C SER A 300 3.41 23.61 -3.51
N PHE A 301 3.70 23.79 -4.80
CA PHE A 301 4.19 22.72 -5.68
C PHE A 301 5.72 22.63 -5.63
N ASN A 302 6.25 21.81 -4.74
CA ASN A 302 7.70 21.70 -4.53
C ASN A 302 8.52 21.24 -5.76
N ARG A 303 7.91 20.54 -6.74
CA ARG A 303 8.59 20.11 -7.98
C ARG A 303 7.65 20.13 -9.18
N HIS A 304 8.12 20.70 -10.28
CA HIS A 304 7.35 20.85 -11.53
C HIS A 304 7.82 19.86 -12.60
N PRO A 305 6.91 19.40 -13.48
CA PRO A 305 7.28 18.70 -14.70
C PRO A 305 8.32 19.52 -15.49
N LYS A 306 9.33 18.85 -16.03
CA LYS A 306 10.30 19.49 -16.94
C LYS A 306 9.82 19.30 -18.37
N LYS A 307 10.74 19.30 -19.33
CA LYS A 307 10.50 18.88 -20.71
C LYS A 307 9.88 17.48 -20.77
N LEU A 308 8.86 17.32 -21.61
CA LEU A 308 8.22 16.04 -21.93
C LEU A 308 9.22 15.11 -22.60
N SER A 309 10.14 15.64 -23.41
CA SER A 309 11.23 14.87 -24.03
C SER A 309 12.17 14.18 -23.01
N MET A 310 12.18 14.64 -21.75
CA MET A 310 13.00 14.11 -20.66
C MET A 310 12.17 13.49 -19.54
N PHE A 311 10.95 13.03 -19.85
CA PHE A 311 10.01 12.50 -18.85
C PHE A 311 10.58 11.31 -18.06
N ASP A 312 11.47 10.51 -18.64
CA ASP A 312 12.14 9.38 -17.97
C ASP A 312 12.99 9.81 -16.77
N GLN A 313 13.42 11.06 -16.72
CA GLN A 313 14.19 11.63 -15.60
C GLN A 313 13.31 12.25 -14.52
N TRP A 314 11.99 12.28 -14.72
CA TRP A 314 11.09 12.90 -13.76
C TRP A 314 11.00 12.06 -12.48
N LYS A 315 11.07 12.75 -11.34
CA LYS A 315 10.72 12.15 -10.05
C LYS A 315 9.22 11.90 -10.00
N ALA A 316 8.79 10.93 -9.21
CA ALA A 316 7.37 10.62 -9.03
C ALA A 316 6.53 11.83 -8.59
N SER A 317 7.07 12.76 -7.81
CA SER A 317 6.36 14.00 -7.46
C SER A 317 6.08 14.88 -8.69
N GLN A 318 7.00 14.95 -9.65
CA GLN A 318 6.80 15.66 -10.92
C GLN A 318 5.79 14.90 -11.79
N MET A 319 5.87 13.57 -11.83
CA MET A 319 4.88 12.73 -12.52
C MET A 319 3.47 12.92 -11.94
N ARG A 320 3.35 13.04 -10.61
CA ARG A 320 2.09 13.34 -9.92
C ARG A 320 1.54 14.70 -10.32
N THR A 321 2.38 15.74 -10.29
CA THR A 321 1.99 17.09 -10.73
C THR A 321 1.55 17.08 -12.19
N PHE A 322 2.32 16.40 -13.05
CA PHE A 322 2.02 16.27 -14.46
C PHE A 322 0.66 15.61 -14.65
N PHE A 323 0.47 14.44 -14.07
CA PHE A 323 -0.78 13.69 -14.13
C PHE A 323 -1.92 14.56 -13.64
N LEU A 324 -2.00 14.86 -12.35
CA LEU A 324 -3.20 15.45 -11.75
C LEU A 324 -3.59 16.83 -12.30
N TYR A 325 -2.65 17.64 -12.78
CA TYR A 325 -2.92 19.06 -13.06
C TYR A 325 -2.55 19.53 -14.46
N VAL A 326 -1.59 18.88 -15.14
CA VAL A 326 -0.98 19.43 -16.37
C VAL A 326 -1.29 18.61 -17.61
N SER A 327 -1.44 17.30 -17.44
CA SER A 327 -1.45 16.35 -18.55
C SER A 327 -2.68 16.51 -19.43
N LEU A 328 -3.87 16.69 -18.86
CA LEU A 328 -5.10 16.93 -19.63
C LEU A 328 -5.06 18.28 -20.38
N PRO A 329 -4.71 19.42 -19.74
CA PRO A 329 -4.47 20.68 -20.46
C PRO A 329 -3.44 20.56 -21.59
N LEU A 330 -2.33 19.85 -21.35
CA LEU A 330 -1.31 19.63 -22.38
C LEU A 330 -1.87 18.81 -23.56
N LEU A 331 -2.63 17.75 -23.30
CA LEU A 331 -3.25 16.96 -24.37
C LEU A 331 -4.22 17.79 -25.22
N ILE A 332 -4.99 18.68 -24.58
CA ILE A 332 -5.88 19.62 -25.28
C ILE A 332 -5.05 20.61 -26.12
N HIS A 333 -3.98 21.16 -25.55
CA HIS A 333 -3.07 22.08 -26.25
C HIS A 333 -2.41 21.43 -27.47
N LEU A 334 -2.02 20.16 -27.36
CA LEU A 334 -1.48 19.38 -28.46
C LEU A 334 -2.54 19.04 -29.52
N GLY A 335 -3.82 19.08 -29.20
CA GLY A 335 -4.92 18.94 -30.17
C GLY A 335 -4.76 17.72 -31.09
N LYS A 336 -4.76 17.94 -32.41
CA LYS A 336 -4.60 16.88 -33.43
C LYS A 336 -3.19 16.28 -33.53
N CYS A 337 -2.22 16.75 -32.75
CA CYS A 337 -0.86 16.18 -32.73
C CYS A 337 -0.83 14.76 -32.12
N LEU A 338 -1.84 14.38 -31.33
CA LEU A 338 -2.06 13.02 -30.87
C LEU A 338 -3.40 12.48 -31.39
N PRO A 339 -3.52 11.16 -31.64
CA PRO A 339 -4.79 10.56 -31.99
C PRO A 339 -5.84 10.84 -30.91
N SER A 340 -7.06 11.21 -31.31
CA SER A 340 -8.16 11.53 -30.38
C SER A 340 -8.45 10.41 -29.37
N ALA A 341 -8.29 9.16 -29.80
CA ALA A 341 -8.42 7.98 -28.95
C ALA A 341 -7.44 7.98 -27.75
N VAL A 342 -6.23 8.55 -27.92
CA VAL A 342 -5.23 8.66 -26.84
C VAL A 342 -5.70 9.65 -25.78
N ALA A 343 -6.17 10.82 -26.20
CA ALA A 343 -6.70 11.83 -25.29
C ALA A 343 -7.96 11.34 -24.56
N ALA A 344 -8.89 10.71 -25.29
CA ALA A 344 -10.11 10.13 -24.73
C ALA A 344 -9.83 8.98 -23.75
N HIS A 345 -8.86 8.10 -24.05
CA HIS A 345 -8.46 7.05 -23.12
C HIS A 345 -7.85 7.66 -21.84
N PHE A 346 -7.03 8.69 -21.97
CA PHE A 346 -6.39 9.31 -20.82
C PHE A 346 -7.36 10.14 -19.97
N SER A 347 -8.39 10.76 -20.56
CA SER A 347 -9.40 11.49 -19.80
C SER A 347 -10.20 10.59 -18.84
N LEU A 348 -10.24 9.27 -19.07
CA LEU A 348 -10.88 8.30 -18.16
C LEU A 348 -10.23 8.26 -16.77
N PHE A 349 -9.06 8.87 -16.56
CA PHE A 349 -8.48 9.01 -15.22
C PHE A 349 -9.11 10.15 -14.38
N TYR A 350 -9.92 11.00 -14.99
CA TYR A 350 -10.52 12.20 -14.39
C TYR A 350 -12.05 12.17 -14.35
N ILE A 351 -12.65 11.07 -14.82
CA ILE A 351 -14.08 10.77 -14.80
C ILE A 351 -14.27 9.66 -13.78
#